data_AF-A0ABD0LM36-F1
#
_entry.id   AF-A0ABD0LM36-F1
#
_cell.length_a   1.000
_cell.length_b   1.000
_cell.length_c   1.000
_cell.angle_alpha   90.00
_cell.angle_beta   90.00
_cell.angle_gamma   90.00
#
_symmetry.space_group_name_H-M   'P 1'
#
loop_
_entity.id
_entity.type
_entity.pdbx_description
1 polymer ?
#
loop_
_entity_poly.entity_id
_entity_poly.type
_entity_poly.pdbx_seq_one_letter_code
_entity_poly.pdbx_strand_id
1 'polypeptide(L)'
;MKVVGLFLVMSLGAANAFWFFRNSETTATADGRPVDDTCEAYGEAGSCEFFDCFEQRLPCGRDFYMQRFGNHYCNRFESNMESFTEAGQEFLVNSRQCVTRRLLEYYRRDYVNCHDLEHDAIDMIGPCYTENGFCEIIGDNAEQFLNVFDISDLFDAGAGKLWRELLGLARHCGGQALTQFMSAAASQLSPLRALFGDKK
;
A
#
# COMPACT_ATOMS: atom_id res chain seq x y z
N MET A 1 -22.88 -45.12 32.95
CA MET A 1 -22.23 -43.79 32.91
C MET A 1 -20.85 -43.89 32.27
N LYS A 2 -20.73 -43.95 30.93
CA LYS A 2 -19.44 -43.87 30.20
C LYS A 2 -19.66 -43.45 28.74
N VAL A 3 -20.22 -42.26 28.46
CA VAL A 3 -20.25 -41.73 27.06
C VAL A 3 -20.07 -40.19 26.99
N VAL A 4 -19.72 -39.51 28.08
CA VAL A 4 -19.62 -38.03 28.07
C VAL A 4 -18.18 -37.52 27.89
N GLY A 5 -17.18 -38.43 27.87
CA GLY A 5 -15.76 -38.04 27.85
C GLY A 5 -15.13 -37.84 26.46
N LEU A 6 -15.78 -38.23 25.36
CA LEU A 6 -15.11 -38.30 24.05
C LEU A 6 -15.31 -37.06 23.14
N PHE A 7 -16.26 -36.17 23.44
CA PHE A 7 -16.57 -35.02 22.57
C PHE A 7 -15.78 -33.74 22.91
N LEU A 8 -15.17 -33.65 24.08
CA LEU A 8 -14.47 -32.43 24.53
C LEU A 8 -13.01 -32.33 24.03
N VAL A 9 -12.44 -33.41 23.50
CA VAL A 9 -11.05 -33.42 23.00
C VAL A 9 -10.97 -33.04 21.51
N MET A 10 -12.05 -33.25 20.73
CA MET A 10 -12.06 -32.90 19.30
C MET A 10 -12.37 -31.43 19.00
N SER A 11 -13.00 -30.70 19.92
CA SER A 11 -13.31 -29.27 19.73
C SER A 11 -12.14 -28.33 20.04
N LEU A 12 -11.16 -28.75 20.84
CA LEU A 12 -9.94 -27.98 21.11
C LEU A 12 -8.83 -28.18 20.06
N GLY A 13 -8.86 -29.29 19.32
CA GLY A 13 -7.92 -29.54 18.21
C GLY A 13 -8.25 -28.74 16.94
N ALA A 14 -9.53 -28.52 16.65
CA ALA A 14 -9.97 -27.83 15.44
C ALA A 14 -9.78 -26.31 15.50
N ALA A 15 -9.92 -25.69 16.68
CA ALA A 15 -9.70 -24.26 16.86
C ALA A 15 -8.22 -23.86 16.66
N ASN A 16 -7.30 -24.71 17.10
CA ASN A 16 -5.87 -24.49 16.91
C ASN A 16 -5.44 -24.81 15.47
N ALA A 17 -5.98 -25.86 14.84
CA ALA A 17 -5.68 -26.17 13.45
C ALA A 17 -6.16 -25.05 12.50
N PHE A 18 -7.36 -24.50 12.68
CA PHE A 18 -7.85 -23.39 11.87
C PHE A 18 -7.03 -22.10 12.04
N TRP A 19 -6.48 -21.85 13.23
CA TRP A 19 -5.57 -20.73 13.48
C TRP A 19 -4.19 -20.95 12.84
N PHE A 20 -3.65 -22.17 12.93
CA PHE A 20 -2.39 -22.56 12.29
C PHE A 20 -2.46 -22.56 10.74
N PHE A 21 -3.60 -22.91 10.14
CA PHE A 21 -3.77 -22.86 8.67
C PHE A 21 -4.17 -21.48 8.14
N ARG A 22 -4.67 -20.57 8.99
CA ARG A 22 -5.04 -19.20 8.59
C ARG A 22 -3.87 -18.22 8.64
N ASN A 23 -2.82 -18.53 9.40
CA ASN A 23 -1.54 -17.80 9.43
C ASN A 23 -0.46 -18.57 8.67
N SER A 24 -0.77 -19.05 7.46
CA SER A 24 0.26 -19.50 6.53
C SER A 24 1.09 -18.28 6.13
N GLU A 25 2.30 -18.15 6.67
CA GLU A 25 3.30 -17.18 6.20
C GLU A 25 3.60 -17.44 4.72
N THR A 26 2.89 -16.73 3.83
CA THR A 26 3.17 -16.80 2.40
C THR A 26 4.59 -16.30 2.17
N THR A 27 5.48 -17.22 1.80
CA THR A 27 6.88 -16.92 1.49
C THR A 27 7.06 -17.01 -0.02
N ALA A 28 7.65 -15.98 -0.63
CA ALA A 28 8.06 -15.99 -2.02
C ALA A 28 9.56 -16.30 -2.10
N THR A 29 9.94 -17.17 -3.02
CA THR A 29 11.32 -17.61 -3.24
C THR A 29 11.78 -17.26 -4.65
N ALA A 30 13.06 -16.94 -4.80
CA ALA A 30 13.65 -16.63 -6.10
C ALA A 30 13.72 -17.85 -7.02
N ASP A 31 13.69 -19.08 -6.49
CA ASP A 31 13.72 -20.33 -7.27
C ASP A 31 14.86 -20.39 -8.30
N GLY A 32 16.03 -19.84 -7.93
CA GLY A 32 17.20 -19.76 -8.80
C GLY A 32 17.17 -18.63 -9.83
N ARG A 33 16.13 -17.79 -9.84
CA ARG A 33 16.09 -16.56 -10.64
C ARG A 33 17.15 -15.57 -10.12
N PRO A 34 18.12 -15.15 -10.96
CA PRO A 34 19.14 -14.20 -10.53
C PRO A 34 18.52 -12.82 -10.26
N VAL A 35 19.27 -11.97 -9.59
CA VAL A 35 19.01 -10.53 -9.58
C VAL A 35 19.23 -10.01 -11.01
N ASP A 36 18.27 -9.27 -11.56
CA ASP A 36 18.33 -8.72 -12.91
C ASP A 36 18.72 -7.23 -12.85
N ASP A 37 19.83 -6.87 -13.49
CA ASP A 37 20.36 -5.50 -13.55
C ASP A 37 19.35 -4.49 -14.10
N THR A 38 18.49 -4.90 -15.04
CA THR A 38 17.41 -4.07 -15.59
C THR A 38 16.36 -3.78 -14.55
N CYS A 39 16.03 -4.78 -13.73
CA CYS A 39 15.10 -4.63 -12.62
C CYS A 39 15.65 -3.67 -11.56
N GLU A 40 16.94 -3.79 -11.25
CA GLU A 40 17.61 -2.87 -10.34
C GLU A 40 17.60 -1.44 -10.90
N ALA A 41 17.83 -1.27 -12.21
CA ALA A 41 17.75 0.02 -12.86
C ALA A 41 16.34 0.63 -12.79
N TYR A 42 15.27 -0.16 -12.93
CA TYR A 42 13.89 0.31 -12.71
C TYR A 42 13.68 0.76 -11.27
N GLY A 43 14.20 0.01 -10.29
CA GLY A 43 14.12 0.40 -8.88
C GLY A 43 14.89 1.68 -8.57
N GLU A 44 16.07 1.87 -9.17
CA GLU A 44 16.86 3.10 -9.01
C GLU A 44 16.22 4.31 -9.70
N ALA A 45 15.53 4.11 -10.82
CA ALA A 45 14.81 5.15 -11.54
C ALA A 45 13.42 5.45 -10.93
N GLY A 46 12.91 4.56 -10.08
CA GLY A 46 11.53 4.61 -9.60
C GLY A 46 10.51 4.38 -10.70
N SER A 47 10.76 3.49 -11.65
CA SER A 47 9.79 3.17 -12.72
C SER A 47 8.74 2.17 -12.23
N CYS A 48 7.51 2.24 -12.75
CA CYS A 48 6.43 1.33 -12.33
C CYS A 48 6.67 -0.12 -12.75
N GLU A 49 7.49 -0.35 -13.78
CA GLU A 49 7.94 -1.67 -14.23
C GLU A 49 8.73 -2.42 -13.16
N PHE A 50 9.33 -1.71 -12.20
CA PHE A 50 10.01 -2.32 -11.05
C PHE A 50 9.11 -3.31 -10.31
N PHE A 51 7.83 -2.95 -10.09
CA PHE A 51 6.93 -3.78 -9.31
C PHE A 51 6.58 -5.11 -9.99
N ASP A 52 6.39 -5.10 -11.32
CA ASP A 52 6.13 -6.31 -12.09
C ASP A 52 7.37 -7.19 -12.18
N CYS A 53 8.54 -6.56 -12.34
CA CYS A 53 9.81 -7.27 -12.38
C CYS A 53 10.19 -7.87 -11.00
N PHE A 54 9.94 -7.15 -9.90
CA PHE A 54 10.11 -7.66 -8.54
C PHE A 54 9.25 -8.90 -8.35
N GLU A 55 7.96 -8.80 -8.68
CA GLU A 55 6.98 -9.89 -8.56
C GLU A 55 7.38 -11.11 -9.40
N GLN A 56 7.94 -10.89 -10.59
CA GLN A 56 8.47 -11.96 -11.43
C GLN A 56 9.67 -12.69 -10.84
N ARG A 57 10.40 -12.10 -9.89
CA ARG A 57 11.52 -12.76 -9.19
C ARG A 57 11.07 -13.35 -7.85
N LEU A 58 10.27 -12.63 -7.08
CA LEU A 58 9.78 -13.01 -5.76
C LEU A 58 8.24 -12.93 -5.76
N PRO A 59 7.54 -13.96 -6.26
CA PRO A 59 6.10 -13.91 -6.51
C PRO A 59 5.29 -14.10 -5.23
N CYS A 60 4.80 -13.00 -4.67
CA CYS A 60 3.89 -13.03 -3.52
C CYS A 60 2.42 -13.22 -3.93
N GLY A 61 2.06 -12.79 -5.13
CA GLY A 61 0.72 -12.82 -5.71
C GLY A 61 0.06 -11.44 -5.73
N ARG A 62 -1.05 -11.36 -6.47
CA ARG A 62 -1.81 -10.13 -6.71
C ARG A 62 -2.41 -9.49 -5.45
N ASP A 63 -2.54 -10.27 -4.38
CA ASP A 63 -3.14 -9.81 -3.13
C ASP A 63 -2.15 -9.05 -2.23
N PHE A 64 -0.85 -9.07 -2.57
CA PHE A 64 0.22 -8.46 -1.79
C PHE A 64 0.78 -7.19 -2.43
N TYR A 65 1.54 -6.44 -1.64
CA TYR A 65 2.05 -5.12 -1.94
C TYR A 65 2.47 -4.84 -3.39
N MET A 66 3.38 -5.64 -3.96
CA MET A 66 4.00 -5.33 -5.25
C MET A 66 2.96 -5.09 -6.34
N GLN A 67 1.93 -5.93 -6.38
CA GLN A 67 0.87 -5.85 -7.38
C GLN A 67 -0.31 -5.01 -6.89
N ARG A 68 -0.74 -5.26 -5.66
CA ARG A 68 -1.95 -4.67 -5.11
C ARG A 68 -1.84 -3.16 -4.88
N PHE A 69 -0.71 -2.71 -4.36
CA PHE A 69 -0.52 -1.32 -3.93
C PHE A 69 0.56 -0.63 -4.76
N GLY A 70 1.76 -1.23 -4.84
CA GLY A 70 2.91 -0.69 -5.56
C GLY A 70 2.60 -0.41 -7.02
N ASN A 71 2.41 -1.47 -7.83
CA ASN A 71 2.10 -1.34 -9.25
C ASN A 71 0.80 -0.56 -9.48
N HIS A 72 -0.27 -0.88 -8.75
CA HIS A 72 -1.56 -0.23 -8.89
C HIS A 72 -1.48 1.31 -8.73
N TYR A 73 -0.98 1.80 -7.60
CA TYR A 73 -0.92 3.24 -7.36
C TYR A 73 0.18 3.93 -8.15
N CYS A 74 1.30 3.25 -8.42
CA CYS A 74 2.34 3.80 -9.29
C CYS A 74 1.77 4.19 -10.66
N ASN A 75 1.05 3.27 -11.31
CA ASN A 75 0.45 3.52 -12.61
C ASN A 75 -0.65 4.59 -12.56
N ARG A 76 -1.44 4.64 -11.48
CA ARG A 76 -2.45 5.71 -11.30
C ARG A 76 -1.80 7.07 -11.13
N PHE A 77 -0.71 7.18 -10.38
CA PHE A 77 0.05 8.43 -10.27
C PHE A 77 0.66 8.85 -11.61
N GLU A 78 1.25 7.92 -12.38
CA GLU A 78 1.76 8.24 -13.72
C GLU A 78 0.67 8.75 -14.65
N SER A 79 -0.48 8.07 -14.67
CA SER A 79 -1.62 8.43 -15.51
C SER A 79 -2.23 9.79 -15.13
N ASN A 80 -2.03 10.26 -13.90
CA ASN A 80 -2.55 11.53 -13.40
C ASN A 80 -1.46 12.59 -13.21
N MET A 81 -0.20 12.31 -13.59
CA MET A 81 0.96 13.18 -13.29
C MET A 81 0.74 14.63 -13.73
N GLU A 82 0.21 14.83 -14.94
CA GLU A 82 -0.03 16.17 -15.50
C GLU A 82 -1.09 16.99 -14.75
N SER A 83 -1.92 16.36 -13.91
CA SER A 83 -2.94 17.05 -13.11
C SER A 83 -2.37 17.70 -11.84
N PHE A 84 -1.18 17.27 -11.40
CA PHE A 84 -0.49 17.81 -10.24
C PHE A 84 0.25 19.10 -10.59
N THR A 85 0.47 19.94 -9.58
CA THR A 85 1.38 21.10 -9.71
C THR A 85 2.80 20.62 -10.02
N GLU A 86 3.66 21.49 -10.54
CA GLU A 86 5.07 21.14 -10.83
C GLU A 86 5.79 20.59 -9.59
N ALA A 87 5.59 21.22 -8.43
CA ALA A 87 6.11 20.73 -7.15
C ALA A 87 5.48 19.38 -6.74
N GLY A 88 4.20 19.17 -7.04
CA GLY A 88 3.54 17.88 -6.83
C GLY A 88 4.13 16.77 -7.71
N GLN A 89 4.43 17.07 -8.98
CA GLN A 89 5.06 16.13 -9.90
C GLN A 89 6.47 15.74 -9.43
N GLU A 90 7.28 16.72 -9.02
CA GLU A 90 8.60 16.49 -8.44
C GLU A 90 8.52 15.61 -7.18
N PHE A 91 7.57 15.92 -6.28
CA PHE A 91 7.30 15.10 -5.10
C PHE A 91 6.98 13.65 -5.47
N LEU A 92 6.08 13.41 -6.44
CA LEU A 92 5.68 12.06 -6.84
C LEU A 92 6.85 11.26 -7.40
N VAL A 93 7.69 11.88 -8.24
CA VAL A 93 8.90 11.25 -8.79
C VAL A 93 9.87 10.88 -7.66
N ASN A 94 10.20 11.83 -6.79
CA ASN A 94 11.20 11.63 -5.76
C ASN A 94 10.74 10.63 -4.67
N SER A 95 9.48 10.71 -4.24
CA SER A 95 8.92 9.79 -3.24
C SER A 95 8.83 8.36 -3.76
N ARG A 96 8.41 8.16 -5.01
CA ARG A 96 8.41 6.85 -5.67
C ARG A 96 9.82 6.29 -5.81
N GLN A 97 10.77 7.11 -6.22
CA GLN A 97 12.17 6.71 -6.32
C GLN A 97 12.74 6.31 -4.93
N CYS A 98 12.38 7.03 -3.88
CA CYS A 98 12.76 6.68 -2.51
C CYS A 98 12.22 5.29 -2.11
N VAL A 99 10.93 5.02 -2.35
CA VAL A 99 10.30 3.73 -1.98
C VAL A 99 10.95 2.57 -2.75
N THR A 100 11.04 2.69 -4.07
CA THR A 100 11.58 1.65 -4.95
C THR A 100 13.05 1.33 -4.65
N ARG A 101 13.89 2.34 -4.36
CA ARG A 101 15.26 2.13 -3.88
C ARG A 101 15.34 1.34 -2.57
N ARG A 102 14.47 1.64 -1.60
CA ARG A 102 14.44 0.89 -0.33
C ARG A 102 14.00 -0.56 -0.56
N LEU A 103 13.10 -0.80 -1.51
CA LEU A 103 12.67 -2.14 -1.91
C LEU A 103 13.76 -2.97 -2.60
N LEU A 104 14.81 -2.36 -3.17
CA LEU A 104 15.93 -3.10 -3.75
C LEU A 104 16.64 -3.99 -2.72
N GLU A 105 16.63 -3.62 -1.44
CA GLU A 105 17.16 -4.47 -0.37
C GLU A 105 16.43 -5.82 -0.32
N TYR A 106 15.11 -5.82 -0.52
CA TYR A 106 14.29 -7.03 -0.55
C TYR A 106 14.44 -7.78 -1.87
N TYR A 107 14.52 -7.06 -2.99
CA TYR A 107 14.67 -7.65 -4.32
C TYR A 107 15.94 -8.52 -4.42
N ARG A 108 17.03 -8.10 -3.76
CA ARG A 108 18.32 -8.81 -3.72
C ARG A 108 18.33 -10.07 -2.86
N ARG A 109 17.27 -10.35 -2.08
CA ARG A 109 17.19 -11.55 -1.21
C ARG A 109 16.70 -12.75 -2.01
N ASP A 110 17.06 -13.96 -1.59
CA ASP A 110 16.56 -15.18 -2.26
C ASP A 110 15.15 -15.60 -1.81
N TYR A 111 14.65 -15.02 -0.72
CA TYR A 111 13.28 -15.22 -0.26
C TYR A 111 12.78 -14.01 0.54
N VAL A 112 11.47 -13.86 0.59
CA VAL A 112 10.77 -12.85 1.40
C VAL A 112 9.49 -13.45 2.00
N ASN A 113 9.17 -13.07 3.23
CA ASN A 113 7.83 -13.26 3.76
C ASN A 113 6.94 -12.14 3.18
N CYS A 114 5.87 -12.50 2.48
CA CYS A 114 5.04 -11.56 1.74
C CYS A 114 4.23 -10.62 2.63
N HIS A 115 3.85 -11.07 3.82
CA HIS A 115 3.15 -10.23 4.79
C HIS A 115 4.10 -9.21 5.42
N ASP A 116 5.32 -9.64 5.76
CA ASP A 116 6.35 -8.75 6.31
C ASP A 116 6.82 -7.76 5.25
N LEU A 117 7.06 -8.22 4.02
CA LEU A 117 7.37 -7.35 2.88
C LEU A 117 6.30 -6.28 2.67
N GLU A 118 5.01 -6.65 2.71
CA GLU A 118 3.94 -5.66 2.62
C GLU A 118 3.93 -4.69 3.80
N HIS A 119 4.30 -5.15 5.00
CA HIS A 119 4.48 -4.28 6.15
C HIS A 119 5.59 -3.27 5.95
N ASP A 120 6.77 -3.75 5.66
CA ASP A 120 7.93 -2.91 5.52
C ASP A 120 7.74 -1.93 4.34
N ALA A 121 7.14 -2.38 3.24
CA ALA A 121 6.88 -1.55 2.08
C ALA A 121 5.84 -0.44 2.32
N ILE A 122 4.81 -0.69 3.15
CA ILE A 122 3.87 0.37 3.56
C ILE A 122 4.56 1.34 4.52
N ASP A 123 5.33 0.83 5.49
CA ASP A 123 6.02 1.65 6.49
C ASP A 123 7.10 2.56 5.87
N MET A 124 7.64 2.21 4.69
CA MET A 124 8.54 3.07 3.92
C MET A 124 7.87 4.32 3.36
N ILE A 125 6.54 4.32 3.19
CA ILE A 125 5.81 5.45 2.60
C ILE A 125 5.97 6.69 3.48
N GLY A 126 5.84 6.55 4.79
CA GLY A 126 5.93 7.66 5.75
C GLY A 126 7.23 8.47 5.63
N PRO A 127 8.40 7.83 5.84
CA PRO A 127 9.70 8.48 5.67
C PRO A 127 9.90 9.01 4.25
N CYS A 128 9.59 8.24 3.20
CA CYS A 128 9.79 8.70 1.83
C CYS A 128 8.89 9.90 1.46
N TYR A 129 7.70 10.01 2.02
CA TYR A 129 6.82 11.15 1.79
C TYR A 129 7.30 12.37 2.57
N THR A 130 7.65 12.21 3.85
CA THR A 130 8.13 13.33 4.67
C THR A 130 9.48 13.87 4.21
N GLU A 131 10.43 13.00 3.84
CA GLU A 131 11.76 13.39 3.32
C GLU A 131 11.67 14.16 2.00
N ASN A 132 10.58 14.00 1.23
CA ASN A 132 10.39 14.63 -0.07
C ASN A 132 9.37 15.79 -0.07
N GLY A 133 8.96 16.27 1.10
CA GLY A 133 8.15 17.49 1.20
C GLY A 133 6.64 17.27 1.03
N PHE A 134 6.11 16.15 1.54
CA PHE A 134 4.68 15.86 1.47
C PHE A 134 3.79 16.97 2.07
N CYS A 135 4.25 17.62 3.15
CA CYS A 135 3.45 18.62 3.85
C CYS A 135 3.30 19.93 3.08
N GLU A 136 4.25 20.22 2.20
CA GLU A 136 4.27 21.37 1.31
C GLU A 136 3.32 21.18 0.13
N ILE A 137 3.14 19.93 -0.33
CA ILE A 137 2.40 19.63 -1.58
C ILE A 137 0.97 19.13 -1.36
N ILE A 138 0.65 18.54 -0.21
CA ILE A 138 -0.63 17.83 0.01
C ILE A 138 -1.84 18.78 -0.03
N GLY A 139 -1.66 20.02 0.41
CA GLY A 139 -2.72 21.04 0.39
C GLY A 139 -3.09 21.47 -1.02
N ASP A 140 -2.08 21.83 -1.82
CA ASP A 140 -2.26 22.34 -3.18
C ASP A 140 -2.65 21.25 -4.19
N ASN A 141 -2.40 19.99 -3.86
CA ASN A 141 -2.70 18.83 -4.71
C ASN A 141 -3.79 17.91 -4.12
N ALA A 142 -4.57 18.40 -3.14
CA ALA A 142 -5.50 17.56 -2.37
C ALA A 142 -6.52 16.84 -3.26
N GLU A 143 -7.09 17.52 -4.25
CA GLU A 143 -8.07 16.94 -5.18
C GLU A 143 -7.44 15.84 -6.04
N GLN A 144 -6.23 16.07 -6.54
CA GLN A 144 -5.47 15.12 -7.35
C GLN A 144 -5.15 13.85 -6.56
N PHE A 145 -4.70 14.00 -5.30
CA PHE A 145 -4.49 12.85 -4.43
C PHE A 145 -5.78 12.04 -4.22
N LEU A 146 -6.92 12.70 -4.01
CA LEU A 146 -8.20 12.02 -3.83
C LEU A 146 -8.68 11.32 -5.10
N ASN A 147 -8.35 11.86 -6.28
CA ASN A 147 -8.65 11.20 -7.56
C ASN A 147 -7.79 9.94 -7.78
N VAL A 148 -6.55 9.93 -7.29
CA VAL A 148 -5.67 8.75 -7.35
C VAL A 148 -6.11 7.69 -6.34
N PHE A 149 -6.33 8.07 -5.09
CA PHE A 149 -6.71 7.18 -3.98
C PHE A 149 -8.23 7.00 -3.87
N ASP A 150 -8.91 6.74 -4.98
CA ASP A 150 -10.37 6.63 -5.09
C ASP A 150 -11.03 6.08 -3.82
N ILE A 151 -12.11 6.73 -3.37
CA ILE A 151 -12.84 6.39 -2.15
C ILE A 151 -13.30 4.92 -2.13
N SER A 152 -13.50 4.28 -3.28
CA SER A 152 -13.77 2.85 -3.36
C SER A 152 -12.63 1.98 -2.79
N ASP A 153 -11.38 2.42 -2.93
CA ASP A 153 -10.20 1.77 -2.38
C ASP A 153 -10.18 1.79 -0.83
N LEU A 154 -10.96 2.67 -0.18
CA LEU A 154 -11.15 2.66 1.30
C LEU A 154 -11.84 1.39 1.80
N PHE A 155 -12.55 0.69 0.91
CA PHE A 155 -13.35 -0.49 1.25
C PHE A 155 -12.68 -1.81 0.84
N ASP A 156 -11.50 -1.74 0.22
CA ASP A 156 -10.74 -2.92 -0.17
C ASP A 156 -10.10 -3.61 1.05
N ALA A 157 -10.26 -4.93 1.10
CA ALA A 157 -9.86 -5.76 2.24
C ALA A 157 -8.33 -5.76 2.43
N GLY A 158 -7.77 -4.88 3.27
CA GLY A 158 -6.31 -4.72 3.46
C GLY A 158 -5.81 -3.29 3.22
N ALA A 159 -6.63 -2.43 2.59
CA ALA A 159 -6.31 -1.02 2.39
C ALA A 159 -6.20 -0.24 3.71
N GLY A 160 -6.81 -0.73 4.79
CA GLY A 160 -6.81 -0.06 6.10
C GLY A 160 -5.42 0.21 6.69
N LYS A 161 -4.39 -0.51 6.26
CA LYS A 161 -3.00 -0.27 6.66
C LYS A 161 -2.39 0.90 5.89
N LEU A 162 -2.49 0.88 4.57
CA LEU A 162 -2.08 1.99 3.70
C LEU A 162 -2.78 3.30 4.11
N TRP A 163 -4.09 3.24 4.37
CA TRP A 163 -4.84 4.41 4.83
C TRP A 163 -4.40 4.92 6.19
N ARG A 164 -4.06 4.03 7.13
CA ARG A 164 -3.53 4.45 8.43
C ARG A 164 -2.24 5.24 8.28
N GLU A 165 -1.38 4.80 7.36
CA GLU A 165 -0.13 5.48 7.06
C GLU A 165 -0.36 6.84 6.40
N LEU A 166 -1.18 6.90 5.34
CA LEU A 166 -1.54 8.16 4.67
C LEU A 166 -2.22 9.16 5.61
N LEU A 167 -3.13 8.69 6.48
CA LEU A 167 -3.76 9.53 7.49
C LEU A 167 -2.78 9.94 8.61
N GLY A 168 -1.79 9.10 8.91
CA GLY A 168 -0.69 9.44 9.81
C GLY A 168 0.12 10.61 9.25
N LEU A 169 0.48 10.54 7.97
CA LEU A 169 1.18 11.59 7.24
C LEU A 169 0.39 12.90 7.17
N ALA A 170 -0.89 12.83 6.82
CA ALA A 170 -1.74 14.02 6.76
C ALA A 170 -1.88 14.71 8.13
N ARG A 171 -1.91 13.95 9.23
CA ARG A 171 -1.91 14.51 10.60
C ARG A 171 -0.56 15.02 11.05
N HIS A 172 0.53 14.47 10.51
CA HIS A 172 1.88 14.95 10.76
C HIS A 172 2.07 16.35 10.16
N CYS A 173 1.43 16.62 9.03
CA CYS A 173 1.39 17.94 8.45
C CYS A 173 0.54 18.91 9.28
N GLY A 174 1.01 20.17 9.38
CA GLY A 174 0.35 21.20 10.19
C GLY A 174 -1.11 21.47 9.78
N GLY A 175 -1.84 22.19 10.62
CA GLY A 175 -3.30 22.35 10.51
C GLY A 175 -3.81 22.92 9.18
N GLN A 176 -3.03 23.74 8.47
CA GLN A 176 -3.46 24.34 7.19
C GLN A 176 -3.55 23.31 6.06
N ALA A 177 -2.50 22.51 5.87
CA ALA A 177 -2.47 21.43 4.89
C ALA A 177 -3.58 20.40 5.16
N LEU A 178 -3.76 20.03 6.43
CA LEU A 178 -4.85 19.14 6.85
C LEU A 178 -6.23 19.76 6.57
N THR A 179 -6.43 21.06 6.79
CA THR A 179 -7.71 21.74 6.54
C THR A 179 -8.06 21.73 5.05
N GLN A 180 -7.09 22.03 4.17
CA GLN A 180 -7.28 21.98 2.72
C GLN A 180 -7.64 20.57 2.25
N PHE A 181 -6.88 19.56 2.70
CA PHE A 181 -7.15 18.16 2.37
C PHE A 181 -8.54 17.71 2.83
N MET A 182 -8.91 18.01 4.08
CA MET A 182 -10.23 17.65 4.62
C MET A 182 -11.37 18.36 3.89
N SER A 183 -11.16 19.61 3.44
CA SER A 183 -12.14 20.34 2.65
C SER A 183 -12.37 19.69 1.28
N ALA A 184 -11.29 19.27 0.60
CA ALA A 184 -11.38 18.57 -0.69
C ALA A 184 -12.03 17.17 -0.53
N ALA A 185 -11.68 16.44 0.53
CA ALA A 185 -12.30 15.14 0.81
C ALA A 185 -13.81 15.27 1.08
N ALA A 186 -14.20 16.30 1.82
CA ALA A 186 -15.62 16.57 2.11
C ALA A 186 -16.42 16.93 0.85
N SER A 187 -15.84 17.67 -0.09
CA SER A 187 -16.51 18.02 -1.35
C SER A 187 -16.73 16.81 -2.25
N GLN A 188 -15.77 15.88 -2.34
CA GLN A 188 -15.92 14.63 -3.12
C GLN A 188 -16.89 13.63 -2.47
N LEU A 189 -17.00 13.62 -1.14
CA LEU A 189 -17.96 12.77 -0.42
C LEU A 189 -19.39 13.34 -0.41
N SER A 190 -19.57 14.65 -0.65
CA SER A 190 -20.88 15.30 -0.64
C SER A 190 -21.87 14.70 -1.66
N PRO A 191 -21.48 14.43 -2.93
CA PRO A 191 -22.33 13.70 -3.88
C PRO A 191 -22.71 12.29 -3.41
N LEU A 192 -21.79 11.56 -2.79
CA LEU A 192 -22.05 10.21 -2.27
C LEU A 192 -23.02 10.24 -1.09
N ARG A 193 -22.91 11.25 -0.21
CA ARG A 193 -23.86 11.46 0.89
C ARG A 193 -25.27 11.77 0.38
N ALA A 194 -25.38 12.54 -0.71
CA ALA A 194 -26.65 12.79 -1.39
C ALA A 194 -27.25 11.54 -2.05
N LEU A 195 -26.41 10.57 -2.47
CA LEU A 195 -26.84 9.29 -3.04
C LEU A 195 -27.18 8.22 -2.00
N PHE A 196 -26.53 8.23 -0.83
CA PHE A 196 -26.64 7.17 0.19
C PHE A 196 -27.35 7.56 1.50
N GLY A 197 -27.83 8.80 1.66
CA GLY A 197 -28.69 9.06 2.83
C GLY A 197 -29.22 10.47 3.00
N ASP A 198 -30.52 10.60 2.75
CA ASP A 198 -31.44 11.19 3.72
C ASP A 198 -32.53 10.14 4.04
N LYS A 199 -32.23 9.21 4.95
CA LYS A 199 -33.28 8.49 5.69
C LYS A 199 -33.35 9.12 7.08
N LYS A 200 -34.37 9.97 7.25
CA LYS A 200 -34.84 10.46 8.54
C LYS A 200 -35.25 9.31 9.46
#